data_AF-A0A6N9GNU9-F1
#
_entry.id   AF-A0A6N9GNU9-F1
#
_cell.length_a   1.000
_cell.length_b   1.000
_cell.length_c   1.000
_cell.angle_alpha   90.00
_cell.angle_beta   90.00
_cell.angle_gamma   90.00
#
_symmetry.space_group_name_H-M   'P 1'
#
loop_
_entity.id
_entity.type
_entity.pdbx_description
1 polymer ?
#
loop_
_entity_poly.entity_id
_entity_poly.type
_entity_poly.pdbx_seq_one_letter_code
_entity_poly.pdbx_strand_id
1 'polypeptide(L)'
;PSDMVITTEGNPQQEQIDELIERWETRLANPDTAHRPMILSAGVDMKRLGSNQSDMEFIAALQWSVEEVSRAFGVPKVFLSEFEDATLANVRTMEQFLWRNTIIPELKMLEDGINHRLTPHFEHFVGELVVRFNLSNVEAVQESQSDRAERLATLVGAGIMTVDEARREVGV
;
A
#
# COMPACT_ATOMS: atom_id res chain seq x y z
N PRO A 1 26.81 7.38 -13.97
CA PRO A 1 26.06 7.76 -15.19
C PRO A 1 26.52 6.88 -16.36
N SER A 2 26.07 5.64 -16.33
CA SER A 2 26.53 4.55 -17.19
C SER A 2 25.38 4.19 -18.12
N ASP A 3 25.58 4.50 -19.41
CA ASP A 3 24.94 3.92 -20.60
C ASP A 3 24.63 5.01 -21.62
N MET A 4 25.69 5.38 -22.35
CA MET A 4 25.62 6.31 -23.47
C MET A 4 26.23 5.62 -24.68
N VAL A 5 25.51 5.60 -25.79
CA VAL A 5 25.99 5.02 -27.04
C VAL A 5 26.36 6.16 -27.97
N ILE A 6 27.61 6.15 -28.41
CA ILE A 6 28.14 7.10 -29.39
C ILE A 6 28.21 6.35 -30.72
N THR A 7 27.43 6.79 -31.70
CA THR A 7 27.43 6.20 -33.04
C THR A 7 28.07 7.17 -34.02
N THR A 8 28.98 6.67 -34.88
CA THR A 8 29.64 7.48 -35.92
C THR A 8 29.37 6.90 -37.30
N GLU A 9 29.16 7.75 -38.31
CA GLU A 9 28.90 7.32 -39.70
C GLU A 9 30.16 6.87 -40.48
N GLY A 10 31.32 6.72 -39.84
CA GLY A 10 32.57 6.24 -40.46
C GLY A 10 33.28 5.17 -39.63
N ASN A 11 34.40 4.65 -40.13
CA ASN A 11 35.29 3.77 -39.36
C ASN A 11 36.42 4.64 -38.76
N PRO A 12 36.26 5.16 -37.52
CA PRO A 12 37.23 6.07 -36.93
C PRO A 12 38.59 5.39 -36.72
N GLN A 13 39.66 6.16 -36.88
CA GLN A 13 41.02 5.71 -36.53
C GLN A 13 41.11 5.54 -35.00
N GLN A 14 41.89 4.57 -34.54
CA GLN A 14 41.96 4.20 -33.12
C GLN A 14 42.42 5.37 -32.22
N GLU A 15 43.34 6.20 -32.71
CA GLU A 15 43.75 7.45 -32.05
C GLU A 15 42.61 8.45 -31.81
N GLN A 16 41.66 8.55 -32.75
CA GLN A 16 40.52 9.48 -32.63
C GLN A 16 39.51 8.99 -31.60
N ILE A 17 39.40 7.66 -31.42
CA ILE A 17 38.56 7.05 -30.39
C ILE A 17 39.17 7.34 -29.02
N ASP A 18 40.48 7.14 -28.86
CA ASP A 18 41.18 7.34 -27.60
C ASP A 18 41.14 8.81 -27.17
N GLU A 19 41.37 9.76 -28.09
CA GLU A 19 41.25 11.20 -27.80
C GLU A 19 39.81 11.59 -27.37
N LEU A 20 38.79 10.96 -27.97
CA LEU A 20 37.39 11.20 -27.62
C LEU A 20 37.07 10.68 -26.22
N ILE A 21 37.53 9.47 -25.89
CA ILE A 21 37.36 8.85 -24.57
C ILE A 21 38.06 9.69 -23.50
N GLU A 22 39.31 10.09 -23.74
CA GLU A 22 40.09 10.89 -22.77
C GLU A 22 39.41 12.26 -22.51
N ARG A 23 38.92 12.93 -23.57
CA ARG A 23 38.13 14.17 -23.43
C ARG A 23 36.82 13.96 -22.67
N TRP A 24 36.20 12.80 -22.84
CA TRP A 24 34.96 12.43 -22.17
C TRP A 24 35.17 12.18 -20.67
N GLU A 25 36.17 11.37 -20.32
CA GLU A 25 36.52 11.08 -18.93
C GLU A 25 36.97 12.33 -18.17
N THR A 26 37.81 13.17 -18.78
CA THR A 26 38.27 14.43 -18.18
C THR A 26 37.11 15.38 -17.85
N ARG A 27 36.02 15.34 -18.62
CA ARG A 27 34.83 16.16 -18.36
C ARG A 27 33.92 15.58 -17.29
N LEU A 28 33.71 14.26 -17.29
CA LEU A 28 32.91 13.57 -16.27
C LEU A 28 33.58 13.63 -14.89
N ALA A 29 34.91 13.63 -14.85
CA ALA A 29 35.67 13.75 -13.61
C ALA A 29 35.53 15.12 -12.94
N ASN A 30 35.14 16.18 -13.68
CA ASN A 30 34.98 17.53 -13.17
C ASN A 30 33.50 17.91 -13.02
N PRO A 31 32.98 18.03 -11.78
CA PRO A 31 31.57 18.37 -11.51
C PRO A 31 31.11 19.67 -12.18
N ASP A 32 31.98 20.68 -12.27
CA ASP A 32 31.66 21.99 -12.86
C ASP A 32 31.50 21.96 -14.39
N THR A 33 32.06 20.95 -15.07
CA THR A 33 31.98 20.79 -16.53
C THR A 33 30.97 19.74 -16.99
N ALA A 34 30.41 18.96 -16.06
CA ALA A 34 29.49 17.85 -16.36
C ALA A 34 28.20 18.28 -17.08
N HIS A 35 27.81 19.56 -16.96
CA HIS A 35 26.58 20.10 -17.56
C HIS A 35 26.79 20.87 -18.87
N ARG A 36 28.02 20.98 -19.37
CA ARG A 36 28.31 21.73 -20.61
C ARG A 36 28.12 20.84 -21.84
N PRO A 37 27.42 21.31 -22.89
CA PRO A 37 27.21 20.52 -24.11
C PRO A 37 28.56 20.21 -24.79
N MET A 38 28.75 18.94 -25.18
CA MET A 38 29.91 18.49 -25.93
C MET A 38 29.65 18.66 -27.43
N ILE A 39 30.56 19.35 -28.11
CA ILE A 39 30.56 19.44 -29.58
C ILE A 39 31.27 18.19 -30.09
N LEU A 40 30.56 17.40 -30.87
CA LEU A 40 31.09 16.22 -31.55
C LEU A 40 31.39 16.59 -33.00
N SER A 41 32.44 15.99 -33.58
CA SER A 41 32.78 16.18 -34.99
C SER A 41 31.66 15.66 -35.90
N ALA A 42 31.58 16.20 -37.12
CA ALA A 42 30.51 15.89 -38.08
C ALA A 42 30.32 14.37 -38.26
N GLY A 43 29.09 13.88 -38.07
CA GLY A 43 28.71 12.47 -38.24
C GLY A 43 28.67 11.64 -36.95
N VAL A 44 28.86 12.24 -35.77
CA VAL A 44 28.74 11.54 -34.48
C VAL A 44 27.42 11.93 -33.80
N ASP A 45 26.54 10.96 -33.60
CA ASP A 45 25.29 11.12 -32.85
C ASP A 45 25.42 10.50 -31.46
N MET A 46 24.94 11.22 -30.45
CA MET A 46 25.05 10.85 -29.04
C MET A 46 23.66 10.69 -28.47
N LYS A 47 23.22 9.44 -28.34
CA LYS A 47 21.94 9.13 -27.71
C LYS A 47 22.18 8.75 -26.27
N ARG A 48 21.56 9.50 -25.37
CA ARG A 48 21.31 8.99 -24.01
C ARG A 48 20.35 7.82 -24.17
N LEU A 49 20.78 6.63 -23.77
CA LEU A 49 19.82 5.56 -23.51
C LEU A 49 18.87 6.09 -22.43
N GLY A 50 17.57 5.86 -22.62
CA GLY A 50 16.51 6.47 -21.82
C GLY A 50 16.68 6.25 -20.31
N SER A 51 15.87 6.98 -19.53
CA SER A 51 15.73 6.93 -18.07
C SER A 51 16.56 5.82 -17.41
N ASN A 52 17.63 6.23 -16.72
CA ASN A 52 18.59 5.38 -16.04
C ASN A 52 17.88 4.16 -15.41
N GLN A 53 18.12 2.96 -15.94
CA GLN A 53 17.48 1.72 -15.51
C GLN A 53 17.53 1.55 -13.98
N SER A 54 18.61 2.02 -13.35
CA SER A 54 18.77 2.00 -11.89
C SER A 54 17.74 2.85 -11.14
N ASP A 55 17.29 3.97 -11.70
CA ASP A 55 16.33 4.85 -11.05
C ASP A 55 14.93 4.21 -11.09
N MET A 56 14.60 3.54 -12.20
CA MET A 56 13.37 2.73 -12.30
C MET A 56 13.39 1.53 -11.34
N GLU A 57 14.52 0.82 -11.26
CA GLU A 57 14.70 -0.28 -10.30
C GLU A 57 14.63 0.20 -8.85
N PHE A 58 15.16 1.38 -8.55
CA PHE A 58 15.08 1.98 -7.22
C PHE A 58 13.64 2.33 -6.82
N ILE A 59 12.86 2.92 -7.73
CA ILE A 59 11.43 3.21 -7.48
C ILE A 59 10.66 1.90 -7.26
N ALA A 60 10.93 0.86 -8.06
CA ALA A 60 10.30 -0.44 -7.88
C ALA A 60 10.65 -1.08 -6.52
N ALA A 61 11.92 -0.97 -6.08
CA ALA A 61 12.35 -1.46 -4.78
C ALA A 61 11.65 -0.73 -3.60
N LEU A 62 11.46 0.59 -3.72
CA LEU A 62 10.69 1.37 -2.74
C LEU A 62 9.23 0.93 -2.68
N GLN A 63 8.59 0.70 -3.82
CA GLN A 63 7.21 0.24 -3.88
C GLN A 63 7.02 -1.16 -3.27
N TRP A 64 7.98 -2.06 -3.49
CA TRP A 64 8.01 -3.38 -2.86
C TRP A 64 8.13 -3.25 -1.34
N SER A 65 9.02 -2.39 -0.87
CA SER A 65 9.26 -2.18 0.57
C SER A 65 7.98 -1.74 1.29
N VAL A 66 7.19 -0.84 0.69
CA VAL A 66 5.89 -0.42 1.23
C VAL A 66 4.92 -1.60 1.33
N GLU A 67 4.92 -2.49 0.34
CA GLU A 67 4.06 -3.68 0.32
C GLU A 67 4.45 -4.71 1.39
N GLU A 68 5.74 -4.87 1.66
CA GLU A 68 6.23 -5.75 2.71
C GLU A 68 5.84 -5.23 4.11
N VAL A 69 6.00 -3.93 4.36
CA VAL A 69 5.56 -3.30 5.61
C VAL A 69 4.04 -3.41 5.78
N SER A 70 3.28 -3.14 4.71
CA SER A 70 1.83 -3.30 4.66
C SER A 70 1.39 -4.71 5.06
N ARG A 71 2.05 -5.75 4.54
CA ARG A 71 1.80 -7.15 4.91
C ARG A 71 2.14 -7.43 6.37
N ALA A 72 3.25 -6.92 6.88
CA ALA A 72 3.67 -7.15 8.26
C ALA A 72 2.65 -6.64 9.28
N PHE A 73 2.02 -5.49 9.00
CA PHE A 73 0.96 -4.92 9.85
C PHE A 73 -0.45 -5.42 9.49
N GLY A 74 -0.62 -6.24 8.46
CA GLY A 74 -1.93 -6.68 7.99
C GLY A 74 -2.83 -5.54 7.47
N VAL A 75 -2.24 -4.42 7.05
CA VAL A 75 -2.98 -3.25 6.54
C VAL A 75 -2.98 -3.28 5.02
N PRO A 76 -4.14 -3.32 4.33
CA PRO A 76 -4.17 -3.29 2.87
C PRO A 76 -3.50 -2.04 2.29
N LYS A 77 -2.69 -2.22 1.24
CA LYS A 77 -1.95 -1.13 0.57
C LYS A 77 -2.86 -0.01 0.02
N VAL A 78 -4.13 -0.31 -0.25
CA VAL A 78 -5.16 0.67 -0.68
C VAL A 78 -5.30 1.83 0.30
N PHE A 79 -4.99 1.63 1.59
CA PHE A 79 -5.03 2.70 2.60
C PHE A 79 -3.69 3.43 2.78
N LEU A 80 -2.60 2.92 2.20
CA LEU A 80 -1.24 3.42 2.39
C LEU A 80 -0.66 4.10 1.15
N SER A 81 -1.21 3.83 -0.03
CA SER A 81 -0.72 4.33 -1.30
C SER A 81 -1.90 4.71 -2.19
N GLU A 82 -1.72 5.74 -3.03
CA GLU A 82 -2.64 5.99 -4.14
C GLU A 82 -2.55 4.81 -5.12
N PHE A 83 -3.60 3.99 -5.15
CA PHE A 83 -3.80 3.01 -6.21
C PHE A 83 -4.56 3.65 -7.36
N GLU A 84 -4.08 3.46 -8.58
CA GLU A 84 -4.75 3.95 -9.80
C GLU A 84 -6.10 3.25 -10.07
N ASP A 85 -6.33 2.05 -9.52
CA ASP A 85 -7.48 1.17 -9.84
C ASP A 85 -8.44 0.88 -8.65
N ALA A 86 -8.49 1.75 -7.63
CA ALA A 86 -9.39 1.54 -6.50
C ALA A 86 -10.83 1.99 -6.82
N THR A 87 -11.77 1.04 -6.96
CA THR A 87 -13.21 1.34 -7.00
C THR A 87 -13.81 1.40 -5.58
N LEU A 88 -14.86 2.21 -5.39
CA LEU A 88 -15.56 2.36 -4.09
C LEU A 88 -16.00 1.02 -3.47
N ALA A 89 -16.46 0.07 -4.29
CA ALA A 89 -16.88 -1.26 -3.83
C ALA A 89 -15.70 -2.09 -3.30
N ASN A 90 -14.56 -2.02 -3.98
CA ASN A 90 -13.33 -2.71 -3.56
C ASN A 90 -12.79 -2.11 -2.25
N VAL A 91 -12.83 -0.78 -2.10
CA VAL A 91 -12.38 -0.09 -0.88
C VAL A 91 -13.19 -0.52 0.34
N ARG A 92 -14.52 -0.55 0.25
CA ARG A 92 -15.39 -0.99 1.36
C ARG A 92 -15.09 -2.43 1.78
N THR A 93 -14.90 -3.32 0.83
CA THR A 93 -14.55 -4.73 1.11
C THR A 93 -13.19 -4.84 1.80
N MET A 94 -12.20 -4.06 1.35
CA MET A 94 -10.86 -4.01 1.97
C MET A 94 -10.91 -3.39 3.38
N GLU A 95 -11.78 -2.41 3.61
CA GLU A 95 -12.01 -1.84 4.93
C GLU A 95 -12.56 -2.89 5.90
N GLN A 96 -13.59 -3.63 5.51
CA GLN A 96 -14.13 -4.75 6.30
C GLN A 96 -13.06 -5.80 6.61
N PHE A 97 -12.21 -6.12 5.62
CA PHE A 97 -11.11 -7.07 5.80
C PHE A 97 -10.09 -6.57 6.85
N LEU A 98 -9.70 -5.29 6.77
CA LEU A 98 -8.79 -4.65 7.73
C LEU A 98 -9.36 -4.70 9.15
N TRP A 99 -10.62 -4.34 9.33
CA TRP A 99 -11.26 -4.36 10.65
C TRP A 99 -11.31 -5.76 11.23
N ARG A 100 -11.75 -6.74 10.43
CA ARG A 100 -11.95 -8.12 10.90
C ARG A 100 -10.65 -8.84 11.23
N ASN A 101 -9.61 -8.66 10.42
CA ASN A 101 -8.38 -9.45 10.53
C ASN A 101 -7.27 -8.77 11.31
N THR A 102 -7.31 -7.44 11.45
CA THR A 102 -6.21 -6.68 12.07
C THR A 102 -6.73 -5.92 13.29
N ILE A 103 -7.69 -5.01 13.11
CA ILE A 103 -8.09 -4.09 14.19
C ILE A 103 -8.82 -4.82 15.33
N ILE A 104 -9.79 -5.68 15.04
CA ILE A 104 -10.54 -6.40 16.08
C ILE A 104 -9.63 -7.33 16.91
N PRO A 105 -8.74 -8.14 16.31
CA PRO A 105 -7.77 -8.92 17.08
C PRO A 105 -6.87 -8.09 17.98
N GLU A 106 -6.35 -6.96 17.49
CA GLU A 106 -5.53 -6.04 18.30
C GLU A 106 -6.33 -5.43 19.46
N LEU A 107 -7.58 -5.01 19.21
CA LEU A 107 -8.48 -4.52 20.25
C LEU A 107 -8.75 -5.59 21.30
N LYS A 108 -8.97 -6.85 20.91
CA LYS A 108 -9.14 -7.97 21.85
C LYS A 108 -7.90 -8.20 22.69
N MET A 109 -6.71 -8.12 22.10
CA MET A 109 -5.46 -8.24 22.87
C MET A 109 -5.35 -7.13 23.93
N LEU A 110 -5.77 -5.90 23.60
CA LEU A 110 -5.85 -4.80 24.55
C LEU A 110 -6.94 -5.00 25.61
N GLU A 111 -8.12 -5.48 25.23
CA GLU A 111 -9.21 -5.85 26.16
C GLU A 111 -8.71 -6.88 27.16
N ASP A 112 -8.05 -7.93 26.70
CA ASP A 112 -7.52 -8.99 27.56
C ASP A 112 -6.45 -8.44 28.50
N GLY A 113 -5.56 -7.56 28.01
CA GLY A 113 -4.57 -6.89 28.84
C GLY A 113 -5.19 -6.01 29.94
N ILE A 114 -6.24 -5.26 29.60
CA ILE A 114 -7.01 -4.44 30.54
C ILE A 114 -7.75 -5.34 31.54
N ASN A 115 -8.42 -6.38 31.05
CA ASN A 115 -9.21 -7.32 31.84
C ASN A 115 -8.36 -8.19 32.76
N HIS A 116 -7.11 -8.44 32.39
CA HIS A 116 -6.20 -9.19 33.24
C HIS A 116 -5.59 -8.31 34.33
N ARG A 117 -5.32 -7.02 34.03
CA ARG A 117 -4.59 -6.13 34.95
C ARG A 117 -5.47 -5.26 35.83
N LEU A 118 -6.55 -4.68 35.31
CA LEU A 118 -7.30 -3.63 36.00
C LEU A 118 -8.51 -4.17 36.78
N THR A 119 -9.26 -5.07 36.17
CA THR A 119 -10.48 -5.69 36.75
C THR A 119 -10.27 -6.38 38.09
N PRO A 120 -9.15 -7.08 38.37
CA PRO A 120 -8.89 -7.66 39.69
C PRO A 120 -8.73 -6.61 40.81
N HIS A 121 -8.39 -5.36 40.49
CA HIS A 121 -8.26 -4.29 41.50
C HIS A 121 -9.61 -3.72 41.95
N PHE A 122 -10.72 -4.04 41.29
CA PHE A 122 -12.05 -3.60 41.67
C PHE A 122 -12.70 -4.64 42.60
N GLU A 123 -12.35 -4.57 43.88
CA GLU A 123 -12.76 -5.51 44.94
C GLU A 123 -14.29 -5.69 45.09
N HIS A 124 -15.09 -4.74 44.62
CA HIS A 124 -16.57 -4.81 44.65
C HIS A 124 -17.19 -5.61 43.49
N PHE A 125 -16.42 -5.88 42.42
CA PHE A 125 -16.93 -6.52 41.19
C PHE A 125 -16.05 -7.70 40.75
N VAL A 126 -15.35 -8.34 41.70
CA VAL A 126 -14.40 -9.42 41.44
C VAL A 126 -15.09 -10.54 40.67
N GLY A 127 -14.69 -10.70 39.40
CA GLY A 127 -15.19 -11.75 38.51
C GLY A 127 -16.41 -11.40 37.65
N GLU A 128 -17.04 -10.23 37.86
CA GLU A 128 -18.22 -9.81 37.09
C GLU A 128 -17.93 -8.66 36.12
N LEU A 129 -16.95 -7.82 36.43
CA LEU A 129 -16.57 -6.72 35.56
C LEU A 129 -15.75 -7.23 34.38
N VAL A 130 -16.19 -6.91 33.17
CA VAL A 130 -15.47 -7.18 31.91
C VAL A 130 -15.51 -5.92 31.07
N VAL A 131 -14.34 -5.42 30.70
CA VAL A 131 -14.17 -4.32 29.76
C VAL A 131 -14.18 -4.89 28.34
N ARG A 132 -15.03 -4.32 27.48
CA ARG A 132 -15.07 -4.61 26.05
C ARG A 132 -15.19 -3.31 25.26
N PHE A 133 -14.52 -3.23 24.13
CA PHE A 133 -14.69 -2.14 23.17
C PHE A 133 -16.04 -2.29 22.48
N ASN A 134 -16.75 -1.16 22.39
CA ASN A 134 -18.02 -1.11 21.70
C ASN A 134 -17.79 -0.90 20.20
N LEU A 135 -18.01 -1.95 19.41
CA LEU A 135 -17.90 -1.94 17.95
C LEU A 135 -19.25 -1.66 17.25
N SER A 136 -20.34 -1.47 18.01
CA SER A 136 -21.68 -1.32 17.45
C SER A 136 -21.85 -0.10 16.56
N ASN A 137 -20.99 0.92 16.66
CA ASN A 137 -21.04 2.13 15.83
C ASN A 137 -20.05 2.10 14.65
N VAL A 138 -19.32 1.01 14.45
CA VAL A 138 -18.32 0.91 13.37
C VAL A 138 -18.99 0.38 12.10
N GLU A 139 -19.20 1.26 11.12
CA GLU A 139 -19.85 0.94 9.84
C GLU A 139 -19.17 -0.25 9.13
N ALA A 140 -17.85 -0.32 9.15
CA ALA A 140 -17.07 -1.39 8.53
C ALA A 140 -17.20 -2.77 9.21
N VAL A 141 -17.74 -2.84 10.43
CA VAL A 141 -17.99 -4.11 11.15
C VAL A 141 -19.47 -4.46 11.11
N GLN A 142 -20.33 -3.47 10.88
CA GLN A 142 -21.75 -3.71 10.68
C GLN A 142 -21.98 -4.46 9.36
N GLU A 143 -22.88 -5.41 9.43
CA GLU A 143 -23.44 -6.02 8.23
C GLU A 143 -24.19 -4.95 7.42
N SER A 144 -24.07 -5.01 6.09
CA SER A 144 -24.82 -4.11 5.22
C SER A 144 -26.31 -4.21 5.54
N GLN A 145 -27.00 -3.07 5.58
CA GLN A 145 -28.44 -3.03 5.82
C GLN A 145 -29.22 -3.87 4.79
N SER A 146 -28.68 -4.00 3.56
CA SER A 146 -29.20 -4.90 2.52
C SER A 146 -29.18 -6.36 2.97
N ASP A 147 -28.02 -6.82 3.44
CA ASP A 147 -27.78 -8.22 3.76
C ASP A 147 -28.56 -8.58 5.03
N ARG A 148 -28.63 -7.64 5.99
CA ARG A 148 -29.49 -7.76 7.17
C ARG A 148 -30.96 -7.93 6.78
N ALA A 149 -31.46 -7.11 5.86
CA ALA A 149 -32.85 -7.20 5.40
C ALA A 149 -33.12 -8.51 4.63
N GLU A 150 -32.18 -8.96 3.80
CA GLU A 150 -32.29 -10.20 3.04
C GLU A 150 -32.28 -11.44 3.95
N ARG A 151 -31.41 -11.46 4.97
CA ARG A 151 -31.43 -12.53 5.98
C ARG A 151 -32.74 -12.57 6.75
N LEU A 152 -33.24 -11.42 7.19
CA LEU A 152 -34.53 -11.36 7.91
C LEU A 152 -35.68 -11.83 7.02
N ALA A 153 -35.72 -11.39 5.76
CA ALA A 153 -36.70 -11.87 4.78
C ALA A 153 -36.61 -13.39 4.58
N THR A 154 -35.39 -13.94 4.52
CA THR A 154 -35.15 -15.40 4.38
C THR A 154 -35.61 -16.17 5.60
N LEU A 155 -35.30 -15.69 6.81
CA LEU A 155 -35.69 -16.32 8.08
C LEU A 155 -37.21 -16.32 8.29
N VAL A 156 -37.87 -15.22 7.91
CA VAL A 156 -39.32 -15.11 7.95
C VAL A 156 -39.96 -16.01 6.88
N GLY A 157 -39.41 -16.02 5.66
CA GLY A 157 -39.90 -16.87 4.57
C GLY A 157 -39.72 -18.37 4.84
N ALA A 158 -38.66 -18.75 5.57
CA ALA A 158 -38.42 -20.12 6.02
C ALA A 158 -39.27 -20.52 7.24
N GLY A 159 -40.02 -19.59 7.84
CA GLY A 159 -40.84 -19.83 9.03
C GLY A 159 -40.04 -20.05 10.31
N ILE A 160 -38.75 -19.73 10.31
CA ILE A 160 -37.87 -19.83 11.49
C ILE A 160 -38.13 -18.65 12.43
N MET A 161 -38.48 -17.49 11.88
CA MET A 161 -38.75 -16.26 12.62
C MET A 161 -40.13 -15.72 12.23
N THR A 162 -40.86 -15.18 13.20
CA THR A 162 -42.15 -14.53 12.93
C THR A 162 -41.94 -13.09 12.45
N VAL A 163 -42.93 -12.53 11.74
CA VAL A 163 -42.88 -11.14 11.25
C VAL A 163 -42.73 -10.14 12.39
N ASP A 164 -43.34 -10.41 13.54
CA ASP A 164 -43.28 -9.51 14.71
C ASP A 164 -41.93 -9.58 15.44
N GLU A 165 -41.25 -10.73 15.42
CA GLU A 165 -39.86 -10.86 15.89
C GLU A 165 -38.89 -10.10 14.98
N ALA A 166 -39.06 -10.21 13.66
CA ALA A 166 -38.26 -9.47 12.70
C ALA A 166 -38.44 -7.94 12.82
N ARG A 167 -39.68 -7.46 13.03
CA ARG A 167 -39.97 -6.04 13.29
C ARG A 167 -39.25 -5.51 14.53
N ARG A 168 -39.30 -6.28 15.63
CA ARG A 168 -38.60 -5.94 16.88
C ARG A 168 -37.09 -5.85 16.69
N GLU A 169 -36.51 -6.70 15.87
CA GLU A 169 -35.07 -6.69 15.58
C GLU A 169 -34.64 -5.49 14.72
N VAL A 170 -35.47 -5.08 13.74
CA VAL A 170 -35.23 -3.88 12.92
C VAL A 170 -35.54 -2.59 13.69
N GLY A 171 -36.33 -2.66 14.75
CA GLY A 171 -36.70 -1.53 15.61
C GLY A 171 -37.89 -0.74 15.09
N VAL A 172 -38.82 -1.39 14.38
CA VAL A 172 -40.04 -0.80 13.79
C VAL A 172 -41.30 -1.39 14.43
#